data_AF-A0A2N0WDS1-F1
#
_entry.id   AF-A0A2N0WDS1-F1
#
_cell.length_a   1.000
_cell.length_b   1.000
_cell.length_c   1.000
_cell.angle_alpha   90.00
_cell.angle_beta   90.00
_cell.angle_gamma   90.00
#
_symmetry.space_group_name_H-M   'P 1'
#
loop_
_entity.id
_entity.type
_entity.pdbx_description
1 polymer ?
#
loop_
_entity_poly.entity_id
_entity_poly.type
_entity_poly.pdbx_seq_one_letter_code
_entity_poly.pdbx_strand_id
1 'polypeptide(L)'
;MSFSTKLQVRYTDFDEVDLSFQKNKILEILANDGIHEDIYSGLLNAFNHGEESINIDPVYCLELIEKISTLFSGKNFECRGLGDEYFYTWILCVENGQIIFKNQPWESENPFV
;
A
#
# COMPACT_ATOMS: atom_id res chain seq x y z
N MET A 1 9.48 -6.32 -17.71
CA MET A 1 9.58 -5.77 -16.34
C MET A 1 8.47 -6.40 -15.55
N SER A 2 8.77 -6.99 -14.39
CA SER A 2 7.76 -7.60 -13.53
C SER A 2 6.97 -6.47 -12.87
N PHE A 3 5.64 -6.51 -12.97
CA PHE A 3 4.75 -5.57 -12.29
C PHE A 3 4.32 -6.20 -10.96
N SER A 4 5.28 -6.61 -10.12
CA SER A 4 4.97 -7.29 -8.87
C SER A 4 5.57 -6.52 -7.71
N THR A 5 4.75 -6.28 -6.68
CA THR A 5 5.15 -5.67 -5.43
C THR A 5 4.78 -6.61 -4.31
N LYS A 6 5.73 -6.95 -3.43
CA LYS A 6 5.38 -7.59 -2.17
C LYS A 6 4.98 -6.51 -1.18
N LEU A 7 3.68 -6.42 -0.88
CA LEU A 7 3.15 -5.51 0.12
C LEU A 7 3.22 -6.19 1.49
N GLN A 8 3.82 -5.51 2.46
CA GLN A 8 3.82 -5.91 3.86
C GLN A 8 3.03 -4.89 4.68
N VAL A 9 2.18 -5.37 5.58
CA VAL A 9 1.30 -4.57 6.44
C VAL A 9 1.56 -4.95 7.89
N ARG A 10 1.70 -3.94 8.74
CA ARG A 10 1.87 -4.12 10.19
C ARG A 10 0.95 -3.15 10.92
N TYR A 11 0.17 -3.67 11.87
CA TYR A 11 -0.65 -2.84 12.73
C TYR A 11 0.16 -2.29 13.90
N THR A 12 -0.01 -1.01 14.17
CA THR A 12 0.42 -0.37 15.41
C THR A 12 -0.76 -0.42 16.39
N ASP A 13 -0.47 -0.57 17.69
CA ASP A 13 -1.47 -0.56 18.76
C ASP A 13 -2.61 -1.61 18.69
N PHE A 14 -2.42 -2.71 17.96
CA PHE A 14 -3.42 -3.79 17.76
C PHE A 14 -4.71 -3.34 17.03
N ASP A 15 -4.69 -2.19 16.36
CA ASP A 15 -5.80 -1.69 15.58
C ASP A 15 -5.83 -2.31 14.17
N GLU A 16 -6.39 -3.52 14.06
CA GLU A 16 -6.58 -4.16 12.76
C GLU A 16 -7.47 -3.31 11.85
N VAL A 17 -7.10 -3.29 10.56
CA VAL A 17 -7.81 -2.60 9.49
C VAL A 17 -8.52 -3.62 8.62
N ASP A 18 -9.84 -3.67 8.73
CA ASP A 18 -10.66 -4.51 7.87
C ASP A 18 -11.05 -3.76 6.59
N LEU A 19 -10.41 -4.11 5.47
CA LEU A 19 -10.71 -3.50 4.17
C LEU A 19 -12.12 -3.79 3.66
N SER A 20 -12.77 -4.85 4.14
CA SER A 20 -14.08 -5.26 3.63
C SER A 20 -15.15 -4.17 3.83
N PHE A 21 -15.04 -3.37 4.91
CA PHE A 21 -15.91 -2.23 5.17
C PHE A 21 -15.85 -1.15 4.08
N GLN A 22 -14.72 -1.02 3.37
CA GLN A 22 -14.51 -0.03 2.32
C GLN A 22 -14.41 -0.66 0.93
N LYS A 23 -14.76 -1.95 0.78
CA LYS A 23 -14.62 -2.71 -0.47
C LYS A 23 -15.09 -1.95 -1.70
N ASN A 24 -16.32 -1.43 -1.70
CA ASN A 24 -16.88 -0.76 -2.86
C ASN A 24 -16.11 0.51 -3.25
N LYS A 25 -15.60 1.27 -2.26
CA LYS A 25 -14.79 2.46 -2.53
C LYS A 25 -13.42 2.09 -3.06
N ILE A 26 -12.81 1.02 -2.54
CA ILE A 26 -11.52 0.53 -3.04
C ILE A 26 -11.67 0.05 -4.48
N LEU A 27 -12.73 -0.71 -4.81
CA LEU A 27 -13.02 -1.12 -6.17
C LEU A 27 -13.28 0.07 -7.11
N GLU A 28 -13.94 1.14 -6.63
CA GLU A 28 -14.12 2.38 -7.38
C GLU A 28 -12.79 3.09 -7.66
N ILE A 29 -11.88 3.15 -6.67
CA ILE A 29 -10.51 3.68 -6.87
C ILE A 29 -9.79 2.87 -7.95
N LEU A 30 -9.79 1.54 -7.84
CA LEU A 30 -9.15 0.67 -8.82
C LEU A 30 -9.73 0.88 -10.24
N ALA A 31 -11.05 0.94 -10.36
CA ALA A 31 -11.72 1.18 -11.64
C ALA A 31 -11.38 2.55 -12.25
N ASN A 32 -11.33 3.61 -11.43
CA ASN A 32 -10.95 4.96 -11.86
C ASN A 32 -9.51 5.02 -12.35
N ASP A 33 -8.62 4.24 -11.75
CA ASP A 33 -7.20 4.15 -12.13
C ASP A 33 -6.95 3.11 -13.25
N GLY A 34 -8.00 2.45 -13.76
CA GLY A 34 -7.89 1.45 -14.83
C GLY A 34 -7.23 0.13 -14.41
N ILE A 35 -7.24 -0.17 -13.11
CA ILE A 35 -6.65 -1.37 -12.51
C ILE A 35 -7.70 -2.46 -12.33
N HIS A 36 -7.29 -3.69 -12.58
CA HIS A 36 -8.15 -4.85 -12.47
C HIS A 36 -8.56 -5.13 -11.01
N GLU A 37 -9.77 -5.64 -10.79
CA GLU A 37 -10.36 -5.82 -9.45
C GLU A 37 -9.69 -6.93 -8.62
N ASP A 38 -8.92 -7.81 -9.25
CA ASP A 38 -8.16 -8.88 -8.57
C ASP A 38 -7.16 -8.32 -7.56
N ILE A 39 -6.66 -7.10 -7.79
CA ILE A 39 -5.79 -6.37 -6.86
C ILE A 39 -6.45 -6.19 -5.49
N TYR A 40 -7.77 -6.04 -5.43
CA TYR A 40 -8.49 -5.99 -4.15
C TYR A 40 -8.27 -7.25 -3.31
N SER A 41 -8.27 -8.43 -3.94
CA SER A 41 -8.04 -9.68 -3.21
C SER A 41 -6.62 -9.74 -2.62
N GLY A 42 -5.63 -9.24 -3.36
CA GLY A 42 -4.25 -9.15 -2.88
C GLY A 42 -4.09 -8.17 -1.73
N LEU A 43 -4.72 -7.00 -1.81
CA LEU A 43 -4.76 -6.03 -0.71
C LEU A 43 -5.41 -6.62 0.54
N LEU A 44 -6.57 -7.28 0.38
CA LEU A 44 -7.28 -7.92 1.48
C LEU A 44 -6.41 -8.98 2.17
N ASN A 45 -5.72 -9.81 1.37
CA ASN A 45 -4.80 -10.80 1.91
C ASN A 45 -3.62 -10.17 2.66
N ALA A 46 -3.01 -9.11 2.10
CA ALA A 46 -1.89 -8.42 2.73
C ALA A 46 -2.25 -7.86 4.12
N PHE A 47 -3.43 -7.24 4.23
CA PHE A 47 -3.89 -6.71 5.52
C PHE A 47 -4.31 -7.81 6.49
N ASN A 48 -4.93 -8.90 6.03
CA ASN A 48 -5.33 -9.98 6.92
C ASN A 48 -4.17 -10.85 7.40
N HIS A 49 -3.12 -11.03 6.59
CA HIS A 49 -2.02 -11.96 6.87
C HIS A 49 -0.67 -11.28 7.09
N GLY A 50 -0.61 -9.95 6.94
CA GLY A 50 0.59 -9.13 7.12
C GLY A 50 1.47 -9.03 5.87
N GLU A 51 1.28 -9.86 4.84
CA GLU A 51 1.95 -9.69 3.55
C GLU A 51 1.24 -10.42 2.40
N GLU A 52 1.40 -9.91 1.17
CA GLU A 52 0.97 -10.56 -0.07
C GLU A 52 1.79 -10.03 -1.26
N SER A 53 1.98 -10.87 -2.28
CA SER A 53 2.51 -10.43 -3.57
C SER A 53 1.37 -9.95 -4.47
N ILE A 54 1.41 -8.68 -4.84
CA ILE A 54 0.36 -8.02 -5.63
C ILE A 54 0.93 -7.68 -7.01
N ASN A 55 0.17 -7.96 -8.07
CA ASN A 55 0.57 -7.71 -9.45
C ASN A 55 0.34 -6.24 -9.86
N ILE A 56 0.95 -5.32 -9.13
CA ILE A 56 1.01 -3.90 -9.46
C ILE A 56 2.43 -3.37 -9.35
N ASP A 57 2.73 -2.32 -10.11
CA ASP A 57 3.98 -1.57 -10.02
C ASP A 57 4.18 -1.01 -8.59
N PRO A 58 5.40 -1.03 -8.02
CA PRO A 58 5.66 -0.57 -6.66
C PRO A 58 5.34 0.91 -6.42
N VAL A 59 5.57 1.79 -7.40
CA VAL A 59 5.25 3.22 -7.29
C VAL A 59 3.74 3.40 -7.22
N TYR A 60 3.02 2.72 -8.11
CA TYR A 60 1.56 2.75 -8.06
C TYR A 60 0.99 2.09 -6.78
N CYS A 61 1.62 1.02 -6.28
CA CYS A 61 1.24 0.39 -5.02
C CYS A 61 1.28 1.40 -3.87
N LEU A 62 2.30 2.25 -3.82
CA LEU A 62 2.38 3.32 -2.84
C LEU A 62 1.19 4.27 -2.97
N GLU A 63 0.97 4.85 -4.16
CA GLU A 63 -0.14 5.78 -4.42
C GLU A 63 -1.52 5.18 -4.05
N LEU A 64 -1.71 3.90 -4.36
CA LEU A 64 -2.92 3.17 -4.01
C LEU A 64 -3.10 3.07 -2.49
N ILE A 65 -2.04 2.73 -1.75
CA ILE A 65 -2.10 2.70 -0.27
C ILE A 65 -2.36 4.09 0.30
N GLU A 66 -1.81 5.16 -0.28
CA GLU A 66 -2.11 6.54 0.13
C GLU A 66 -3.58 6.90 -0.07
N LYS A 67 -4.18 6.52 -1.19
CA LYS A 67 -5.63 6.73 -1.45
C LYS A 67 -6.47 5.94 -0.44
N ILE A 68 -6.11 4.67 -0.23
CA ILE A 68 -6.83 3.76 0.67
C ILE A 68 -6.73 4.21 2.13
N SER A 69 -5.59 4.73 2.59
CA SER A 69 -5.40 5.14 3.99
C SER A 69 -6.41 6.21 4.41
N THR A 70 -6.78 7.10 3.49
CA THR A 70 -7.78 8.16 3.76
C THR A 70 -9.18 7.61 4.09
N LEU A 71 -9.47 6.35 3.74
CA LEU A 71 -10.75 5.71 4.00
C LEU A 71 -10.89 5.20 5.45
N PHE A 72 -9.78 5.13 6.20
CA PHE A 72 -9.73 4.55 7.55
C PHE A 72 -9.33 5.58 8.60
N SER A 73 -10.21 6.55 8.83
CA SER A 73 -10.03 7.47 9.97
C SER A 73 -10.00 6.70 11.29
N GLY A 74 -9.13 7.12 12.21
CA GLY A 74 -8.95 6.48 13.51
C GLY A 74 -8.12 5.19 13.48
N LYS A 75 -7.54 4.80 12.34
CA LYS A 75 -6.71 3.60 12.22
C LYS A 75 -5.25 3.94 11.96
N ASN A 76 -4.38 3.11 12.55
CA ASN A 76 -2.95 3.24 12.48
C ASN A 76 -2.36 1.96 11.88
N PHE A 77 -1.46 2.11 10.91
CA PHE A 77 -0.76 0.98 10.30
C PHE A 77 0.51 1.43 9.59
N GLU A 78 1.42 0.50 9.40
CA GLU A 78 2.62 0.66 8.60
C GLU A 78 2.53 -0.25 7.38
N CYS A 79 2.88 0.29 6.22
CA CYS A 79 3.01 -0.45 4.98
C CYS A 79 4.44 -0.37 4.45
N ARG A 80 4.90 -1.46 3.84
CA ARG A 80 6.14 -1.50 3.06
C ARG A 80 5.86 -2.16 1.72
N GLY A 81 6.20 -1.51 0.62
CA GLY A 81 6.23 -2.14 -0.69
C GLY A 81 7.65 -2.55 -1.01
N LEU A 82 7.88 -3.84 -1.22
CA LEU A 82 9.16 -4.38 -1.66
C LEU A 82 9.06 -4.62 -3.18
N GLY A 83 9.70 -3.75 -3.95
CA GLY A 83 9.91 -3.96 -5.39
C GLY A 83 11.11 -4.86 -5.67
N ASP A 84 11.27 -5.28 -6.92
CA ASP A 84 12.40 -6.13 -7.34
C ASP A 84 13.77 -5.46 -7.13
N GLU A 85 13.81 -4.12 -7.19
CA GLU A 85 15.02 -3.33 -6.95
C GLU A 85 14.86 -2.46 -5.70
N TYR A 86 15.98 -2.17 -5.03
CA TYR A 86 16.02 -1.28 -3.86
C TYR A 86 15.35 0.07 -4.15
N PHE A 87 15.56 0.61 -5.36
CA PHE A 87 14.99 1.88 -5.78
C PHE A 87 13.46 1.89 -5.74
N TYR A 88 12.82 0.73 -5.91
CA TYR A 88 11.36 0.58 -5.89
C TYR A 88 10.82 0.11 -4.53
N THR A 89 11.65 0.10 -3.49
CA THR A 89 11.24 -0.28 -2.14
C THR A 89 10.88 0.96 -1.32
N TRP A 90 9.69 0.99 -0.73
CA TRP A 90 9.19 2.13 0.04
C TRP A 90 8.61 1.71 1.39
N ILE A 91 8.48 2.69 2.28
CA ILE A 91 7.82 2.55 3.57
C ILE A 91 6.89 3.74 3.81
N LEU A 92 5.75 3.46 4.41
CA LEU A 92 4.72 4.44 4.73
C LEU A 92 4.11 4.12 6.10
N CYS A 93 3.98 5.13 6.94
CA CYS A 93 3.32 5.03 8.25
C CYS A 93 2.08 5.93 8.27
N VAL A 94 0.97 5.35 8.70
CA VAL A 94 -0.33 6.00 8.79
C VAL A 94 -0.76 6.06 10.26
N GLU A 95 -1.15 7.25 10.71
CA GLU A 95 -1.81 7.45 11.99
C GLU A 95 -3.13 8.19 11.74
N ASN A 96 -4.22 7.69 12.34
CA ASN A 96 -5.56 8.25 12.21
C ASN A 96 -6.01 8.44 10.74
N GLY A 97 -5.63 7.50 9.86
CA GLY A 97 -5.90 7.58 8.42
C GLY A 97 -5.07 8.63 7.65
N GLN A 98 -4.11 9.28 8.31
CA GLN A 98 -3.21 10.26 7.72
C GLN A 98 -1.78 9.74 7.65
N ILE A 99 -1.08 10.05 6.56
CA ILE A 99 0.32 9.65 6.39
C ILE A 99 1.18 10.59 7.24
N ILE A 100 1.86 10.03 8.25
CA ILE A 100 2.77 10.78 9.13
C ILE A 100 4.23 10.65 8.72
N PHE A 101 4.55 9.58 8.00
CA PHE A 101 5.89 9.31 7.50
C PHE A 101 5.81 8.55 6.19
N LYS A 102 6.68 8.91 5.25
CA LYS A 102 6.85 8.23 3.98
C LYS A 102 8.29 8.33 3.54
N ASN A 103 8.85 7.23 3.04
CA ASN A 103 10.13 7.23 2.35
C ASN A 103 10.01 6.47 1.03
N GLN A 104 10.37 7.15 -0.05
CA GLN A 104 10.31 6.67 -1.42
C GLN A 104 11.64 7.03 -2.13
N PRO A 105 12.52 6.04 -2.38
CA PRO A 105 13.90 6.30 -2.82
C PRO A 105 14.02 7.10 -4.11
N TRP A 106 12.99 7.12 -4.95
CA TRP A 106 12.98 7.82 -6.24
C TRP A 106 12.77 9.33 -6.16
N GLU A 107 12.36 9.87 -5.02
CA GLU A 107 12.26 11.33 -4.80
C GLU A 107 13.55 11.94 -4.26
N SER A 108 14.46 11.12 -3.74
CA SER A 108 15.78 11.55 -3.26
C SER A 108 16.82 11.44 -4.37
N GLU A 109 17.80 12.34 -4.38
CA GLU A 109 19.00 12.16 -5.21
C GLU A 109 19.59 10.78 -4.95
N ASN A 110 19.88 10.02 -6.02
CA ASN A 110 20.42 8.68 -5.89
C ASN A 110 21.76 8.77 -5.14
N PRO A 111 21.89 8.20 -3.94
CA PRO A 111 23.10 8.34 -3.12
C PRO A 111 24.30 7.57 -3.72
N PHE A 112 24.08 6.81 -4.80
CA PHE A 112 25.09 6.03 -5.51
C PHE A 112 25.49 6.66 -6.86
N VAL A 113 24.99 7.85 -7.20
CA VAL A 113 25.38 8.63 -8.39
C VAL A 113 26.36 9.74 -7.99
#